data_AF-A0A955LVQ9-F1
#
_entry.id   AF-A0A955LVQ9-F1
#
_cell.length_a   1.000
_cell.length_b   1.000
_cell.length_c   1.000
_cell.angle_alpha   90.00
_cell.angle_beta   90.00
_cell.angle_gamma   90.00
#
_symmetry.space_group_name_H-M   'P 1'
#
loop_
_entity.id
_entity.type
_entity.pdbx_description
1 polymer ?
#
loop_
_entity_poly.entity_id
_entity_poly.type
_entity_poly.pdbx_seq_one_letter_code
_entity_poly.pdbx_strand_id
1 'polypeptide(L)'
;MSQQDLMHEAALQQSIGQMATGYWTAQSLRVAVKLGIADYLKENSLSAESLAEKAQVQSEPLYRVLRALSSAGLFEEDRQGNFSLTESGQLLREDHPRTQRNFILMITGGFYRAWENLEYAVRTGNPAFDETYGMPAFDYLAKHPEEAKLFDA
;
A
#
# COMPACT_ATOMS: atom_id res chain seq x y z
N MET A 1 -22.68 -14.04 29.47
CA MET A 1 -22.52 -14.30 28.03
C MET A 1 -21.86 -15.65 27.87
N SER A 2 -22.29 -16.44 26.88
CA SER A 2 -21.66 -17.73 26.61
C SER A 2 -20.28 -17.54 25.96
N GLN A 3 -19.45 -18.58 25.98
CA GLN A 3 -18.14 -18.56 25.31
C GLN A 3 -18.29 -18.33 23.79
N GLN A 4 -19.37 -18.83 23.19
CA GLN A 4 -19.69 -18.61 21.78
C GLN A 4 -20.04 -17.14 21.49
N ASP A 5 -20.81 -16.48 22.36
CA ASP A 5 -21.15 -15.07 22.19
C ASP A 5 -19.91 -14.18 22.24
N LEU A 6 -18.99 -14.46 23.17
CA LEU A 6 -17.73 -13.72 23.30
C LEU A 6 -16.81 -13.90 22.07
N MET A 7 -16.71 -15.12 21.53
CA MET A 7 -15.92 -15.36 20.31
C MET A 7 -16.53 -14.65 19.09
N HIS A 8 -17.86 -14.64 18.98
CA HIS A 8 -18.54 -13.96 17.89
C HIS A 8 -18.32 -12.43 17.95
N GLU A 9 -18.48 -11.84 19.13
CA GLU A 9 -18.25 -10.40 19.31
C GLU A 9 -16.79 -10.01 19.02
N ALA A 10 -15.82 -10.82 19.46
CA ALA A 10 -14.41 -10.59 19.16
C ALA A 10 -14.13 -10.60 17.64
N ALA A 11 -14.75 -11.51 16.89
CA ALA A 11 -14.62 -11.54 15.43
C ALA A 11 -15.22 -10.30 14.76
N LEU A 12 -16.34 -9.78 15.27
CA LEU A 12 -16.93 -8.53 14.79
C LEU A 12 -16.02 -7.32 15.07
N GLN A 13 -15.47 -7.23 16.27
CA GLN A 13 -14.51 -6.18 16.64
C GLN A 13 -13.26 -6.22 15.75
N GLN A 14 -12.74 -7.42 15.48
CA GLN A 14 -11.61 -7.61 14.57
C GLN A 14 -11.93 -7.15 13.15
N SER A 15 -13.11 -7.49 12.63
CA SER A 15 -13.56 -7.08 11.29
C SER A 15 -13.66 -5.56 11.16
N ILE A 16 -14.27 -4.88 12.14
CA ILE A 16 -14.34 -3.41 12.19
C ILE A 16 -12.94 -2.80 12.24
N GLY A 17 -12.07 -3.35 13.09
CA GLY A 17 -10.68 -2.91 13.19
C GLY A 17 -9.92 -3.04 11.87
N GLN A 18 -10.09 -4.15 11.14
CA GLN A 18 -9.48 -4.35 9.82
C GLN A 18 -9.98 -3.31 8.80
N MET A 19 -11.28 -3.02 8.77
CA MET A 19 -11.83 -2.00 7.87
C MET A 19 -11.29 -0.61 8.20
N ALA A 20 -11.25 -0.23 9.47
CA ALA A 20 -10.76 1.08 9.90
C ALA A 20 -9.25 1.28 9.66
N THR A 21 -8.48 0.19 9.65
CA THR A 21 -7.01 0.21 9.54
C THR A 21 -6.49 -0.21 8.18
N GLY A 22 -7.36 -0.50 7.20
CA GLY A 22 -6.95 -0.96 5.86
C GLY A 22 -5.98 -0.02 5.15
N TYR A 23 -6.05 1.28 5.46
CA TYR A 23 -5.13 2.27 4.92
C TYR A 23 -3.66 2.09 5.39
N TRP A 24 -3.42 1.49 6.57
CA TRP A 24 -2.07 1.17 7.03
C TRP A 24 -1.38 0.21 6.06
N THR A 25 -2.10 -0.82 5.62
CA THR A 25 -1.59 -1.78 4.63
C THR A 25 -1.41 -1.12 3.27
N ALA A 26 -2.36 -0.29 2.83
CA ALA A 26 -2.26 0.44 1.57
C ALA A 26 -1.03 1.36 1.52
N GLN A 27 -0.77 2.14 2.58
CA GLN A 27 0.38 3.03 2.65
C GLN A 27 1.71 2.26 2.85
N SER A 28 1.69 1.14 3.57
CA SER A 28 2.86 0.24 3.63
C SER A 28 3.21 -0.29 2.25
N LEU A 29 2.22 -0.73 1.48
CA LEU A 29 2.37 -1.20 0.10
C LEU A 29 2.95 -0.11 -0.80
N ARG A 30 2.43 1.12 -0.69
CA ARG A 30 2.99 2.29 -1.39
C ARG A 30 4.48 2.48 -1.11
N VAL A 31 4.88 2.41 0.16
CA VAL A 31 6.28 2.58 0.55
C VAL A 31 7.15 1.50 -0.09
N ALA A 32 6.75 0.24 0.00
CA ALA A 32 7.51 -0.87 -0.60
C ALA A 32 7.69 -0.72 -2.12
N VAL A 33 6.64 -0.28 -2.83
CA VAL A 33 6.70 -0.02 -4.28
C VAL A 33 7.58 1.18 -4.58
N LYS A 34 7.40 2.31 -3.89
CA LYS A 34 8.22 3.53 -4.11
C LYS A 34 9.71 3.30 -3.87
N LEU A 35 10.05 2.45 -2.90
CA LEU A 35 11.44 2.13 -2.56
C LEU A 35 12.04 1.01 -3.44
N GLY A 36 11.26 0.42 -4.36
CA GLY A 36 11.76 -0.64 -5.23
C GLY A 36 12.12 -1.94 -4.50
N ILE A 37 11.48 -2.21 -3.35
CA ILE A 37 11.84 -3.36 -2.50
C ILE A 37 11.74 -4.67 -3.27
N ALA A 38 10.68 -4.85 -4.05
CA ALA A 38 10.46 -6.08 -4.81
C ALA A 38 11.55 -6.30 -5.87
N ASP A 39 12.12 -5.22 -6.42
CA ASP A 39 13.17 -5.29 -7.43
C ASP A 39 14.49 -5.77 -6.81
N TYR A 40 14.79 -5.36 -5.57
CA TYR A 40 15.94 -5.87 -4.81
C TYR A 40 15.80 -7.34 -4.39
N LEU A 41 14.56 -7.81 -4.21
CA LEU A 41 14.23 -9.18 -3.82
C LEU A 41 14.00 -10.14 -5.00
N LYS A 42 14.15 -9.65 -6.24
CA LYS A 42 13.83 -10.41 -7.46
C LYS A 42 14.49 -11.81 -7.51
N GLU A 43 15.76 -11.89 -7.12
CA GLU A 43 16.56 -13.13 -7.24
C GLU A 43 17.12 -13.61 -5.89
N ASN A 44 16.98 -12.83 -4.82
CA ASN A 44 17.64 -13.08 -3.55
C ASN A 44 16.73 -12.79 -2.36
N SER A 45 16.88 -13.59 -1.31
CA SER A 45 16.34 -13.25 0.02
C SER A 45 17.32 -12.28 0.71
N LEU A 46 16.83 -11.18 1.27
CA LEU A 46 17.66 -10.13 1.89
C LEU A 46 17.13 -9.72 3.26
N SER A 47 18.03 -9.41 4.19
CA SER A 47 17.66 -8.83 5.47
C SER A 47 17.09 -7.41 5.32
N ALA A 48 16.35 -6.95 6.32
CA ALA A 48 15.84 -5.58 6.34
C ALA A 48 16.97 -4.53 6.32
N GLU A 49 18.11 -4.82 6.94
CA GLU A 49 19.30 -3.96 6.90
C GLU A 49 19.85 -3.84 5.48
N SER A 50 19.99 -4.96 4.76
CA SER A 50 20.48 -4.98 3.39
C SER A 50 19.54 -4.23 2.44
N LEU A 51 18.22 -4.41 2.62
CA LEU A 51 17.20 -3.68 1.86
C LEU A 51 17.22 -2.18 2.18
N ALA A 52 17.38 -1.82 3.46
CA ALA A 52 17.43 -0.44 3.90
C ALA A 52 18.67 0.30 3.36
N GLU A 53 19.83 -0.36 3.32
CA GLU A 53 21.05 0.18 2.71
C GLU A 53 20.82 0.46 1.21
N LYS A 54 20.28 -0.53 0.48
CA LYS A 54 19.98 -0.39 -0.96
C LYS A 54 18.95 0.71 -1.24
N ALA A 55 17.93 0.82 -0.40
CA ALA A 55 16.86 1.81 -0.54
C ALA A 55 17.17 3.17 0.13
N GLN A 56 18.33 3.30 0.78
CA GLN A 56 18.75 4.51 1.51
C GLN A 56 17.76 4.97 2.58
N VAL A 57 17.23 4.02 3.36
CA VAL A 57 16.27 4.27 4.46
C VAL A 57 16.75 3.64 5.77
N GLN A 58 15.96 3.81 6.84
CA GLN A 58 16.23 3.21 8.14
C GLN A 58 15.71 1.76 8.19
N SER A 59 16.51 0.85 8.72
CA SER A 59 16.19 -0.60 8.74
C SER A 59 15.02 -0.94 9.64
N GLU A 60 14.93 -0.39 10.87
CA GLU A 60 13.88 -0.76 11.81
C GLU A 60 12.47 -0.36 11.32
N PRO A 61 12.22 0.88 10.82
CA PRO A 61 10.93 1.21 10.23
C PRO A 61 10.62 0.38 8.98
N LEU A 62 11.62 0.12 8.14
CA LEU A 62 11.44 -0.72 6.95
C LEU A 62 11.05 -2.15 7.34
N TYR A 63 11.70 -2.73 8.34
CA TYR A 63 11.37 -4.06 8.88
C TYR A 63 9.89 -4.15 9.28
N ARG A 64 9.35 -3.14 9.98
CA ARG A 64 7.94 -3.12 10.37
C ARG A 64 7.00 -3.10 9.16
N VAL A 65 7.34 -2.35 8.12
CA VAL A 65 6.61 -2.33 6.84
C VAL A 65 6.66 -3.71 6.17
N LEU A 66 7.84 -4.31 6.07
CA LEU A 66 8.03 -5.63 5.46
C LEU A 66 7.23 -6.68 6.22
N ARG A 67 7.32 -6.72 7.55
CA ARG A 67 6.56 -7.66 8.40
C ARG A 67 5.05 -7.50 8.28
N ALA A 68 4.55 -6.27 8.19
CA ALA A 68 3.13 -6.01 7.96
C ALA A 68 2.68 -6.56 6.60
N LEU A 69 3.48 -6.34 5.54
CA LEU A 69 3.21 -6.83 4.20
C LEU A 69 3.44 -8.35 4.05
N SER A 70 4.31 -8.96 4.87
CA SER A 70 4.42 -10.41 4.99
C SER A 70 3.14 -11.01 5.56
N SER A 71 2.57 -10.35 6.59
CA SER A 71 1.27 -10.77 7.15
C SER A 71 0.11 -10.59 6.14
N ALA A 72 0.28 -9.70 5.16
CA ALA A 72 -0.62 -9.53 4.02
C ALA A 72 -0.30 -10.47 2.84
N GLY A 73 0.70 -11.36 2.96
CA GLY A 73 1.04 -12.38 1.96
C GLY A 73 1.86 -11.89 0.76
N LEU A 74 2.55 -10.74 0.87
CA LEU A 74 3.38 -10.19 -0.20
C LEU A 74 4.87 -10.56 -0.08
N PHE A 75 5.32 -10.82 1.14
CA PHE A 75 6.68 -11.24 1.44
C PHE A 75 6.66 -12.45 2.38
N GLU A 76 7.75 -13.22 2.38
CA GLU A 76 8.03 -14.26 3.37
C GLU A 76 9.28 -13.88 4.16
N GLU A 77 9.18 -13.94 5.49
CA GLU A 77 10.31 -13.76 6.42
C GLU A 77 10.79 -15.14 6.87
N ASP A 78 12.06 -15.46 6.63
CA ASP A 78 12.67 -16.72 7.07
C ASP A 78 13.12 -16.67 8.54
N ARG A 79 13.65 -17.79 9.05
CA ARG A 79 14.13 -17.89 10.44
C ARG A 79 15.35 -17.03 10.74
N GLN A 80 16.05 -16.57 9.71
CA GLN A 80 17.21 -15.69 9.81
C GLN A 80 16.81 -14.22 9.69
N GLY A 81 15.53 -13.90 9.49
CA GLY A 81 15.02 -12.54 9.33
C GLY A 81 15.24 -11.97 7.93
N ASN A 82 15.52 -12.81 6.93
CA ASN A 82 15.57 -12.37 5.54
C ASN A 82 14.19 -12.44 4.90
N PHE A 83 13.94 -11.49 4.01
CA PHE A 83 12.70 -11.37 3.27
C PHE A 83 12.87 -11.86 1.84
N SER A 84 11.85 -12.54 1.32
CA SER A 84 11.73 -12.93 -0.08
C SER A 84 10.32 -12.62 -0.61
N LEU A 85 10.16 -12.60 -1.94
CA LEU A 85 8.86 -12.37 -2.58
C LEU A 85 8.01 -13.64 -2.58
N THR A 86 6.72 -13.50 -2.23
CA THR A 86 5.70 -14.51 -2.56
C THR A 86 5.29 -14.41 -4.03
N GLU A 87 4.44 -15.33 -4.50
CA GLU A 87 3.84 -15.25 -5.84
C GLU A 87 3.10 -13.91 -6.07
N SER A 88 2.31 -13.45 -5.09
CA SER A 88 1.64 -12.15 -5.15
C SER A 88 2.65 -10.99 -5.11
N GLY A 89 3.72 -11.13 -4.31
CA GLY A 89 4.80 -10.14 -4.23
C GLY A 89 5.52 -9.91 -5.56
N GLN A 90 5.60 -10.91 -6.44
CA GLN A 90 6.20 -10.77 -7.77
C GLN A 90 5.50 -9.69 -8.62
N LEU A 91 4.21 -9.44 -8.40
CA LEU A 91 3.46 -8.39 -9.10
C LEU A 91 3.89 -6.97 -8.73
N LEU A 92 4.73 -6.80 -7.71
CA LEU A 92 5.28 -5.51 -7.30
C LEU A 92 6.58 -5.15 -8.01
N ARG A 93 7.17 -6.08 -8.77
CA ARG A 93 8.38 -5.82 -9.56
C ARG A 93 8.09 -4.95 -10.77
N GLU A 94 9.04 -4.10 -11.12
CA GLU A 94 8.93 -3.19 -12.27
C GLU A 94 8.96 -3.96 -13.60
N ASP A 95 9.77 -5.02 -13.66
CA ASP A 95 9.95 -5.84 -14.86
C ASP A 95 8.90 -6.95 -15.05
N HIS A 96 7.91 -7.03 -14.15
CA HIS A 96 6.87 -8.04 -14.26
C HIS A 96 5.82 -7.65 -15.33
N PRO A 97 5.49 -8.52 -16.31
CA PRO A 97 4.57 -8.17 -17.41
C PRO A 97 3.15 -7.75 -16.97
N ARG A 98 2.74 -8.15 -15.76
CA ARG A 98 1.45 -7.78 -15.14
C ARG A 98 1.64 -6.97 -13.86
N THR A 99 2.70 -6.15 -13.82
CA THR A 99 3.02 -5.34 -12.66
C THR A 99 1.83 -4.51 -12.18
N GLN A 100 1.66 -4.39 -10.87
CA GLN A 100 0.60 -3.59 -10.23
C GLN A 100 1.14 -2.26 -9.69
N ARG A 101 2.42 -1.95 -9.91
CA ARG A 101 3.09 -0.77 -9.35
C ARG A 101 2.39 0.53 -9.69
N ASN A 102 2.04 0.75 -10.96
CA ASN A 102 1.43 2.01 -11.39
C ASN A 102 0.06 2.22 -10.75
N PHE A 103 -0.78 1.19 -10.78
CA PHE A 103 -2.08 1.20 -10.10
C PHE A 103 -1.93 1.51 -8.60
N ILE A 104 -1.01 0.84 -7.91
CA ILE A 104 -0.74 1.07 -6.49
C ILE A 104 -0.32 2.52 -6.26
N LEU A 105 0.66 3.03 -7.02
CA LEU A 105 1.17 4.39 -6.86
C LEU A 105 0.12 5.45 -7.17
N MET A 106 -0.77 5.19 -8.12
CA MET A 106 -1.90 6.06 -8.45
C MET A 106 -2.92 6.08 -7.30
N ILE A 107 -3.44 4.92 -6.90
CA ILE A 107 -4.56 4.85 -5.94
C ILE A 107 -4.14 5.25 -4.52
N THR A 108 -2.87 5.02 -4.16
CA THR A 108 -2.28 5.44 -2.87
C THR A 108 -1.63 6.82 -2.94
N GLY A 109 -1.75 7.50 -4.08
CA GLY A 109 -1.17 8.83 -4.36
C GLY A 109 -2.15 9.97 -4.12
N GLY A 110 -2.29 10.89 -5.07
CA GLY A 110 -3.22 12.01 -4.93
C GLY A 110 -4.67 11.59 -4.71
N PHE A 111 -5.09 10.49 -5.34
CA PHE A 111 -6.42 9.91 -5.14
C PHE A 111 -6.67 9.46 -3.69
N TYR A 112 -5.64 9.02 -2.96
CA TYR A 112 -5.79 8.62 -1.56
C TYR A 112 -6.25 9.80 -0.69
N ARG A 113 -5.69 10.99 -0.91
CA ARG A 113 -6.06 12.19 -0.14
C ARG A 113 -7.50 12.61 -0.38
N ALA A 114 -8.02 12.38 -1.59
CA ALA A 114 -9.41 12.68 -1.91
C ALA A 114 -10.41 11.92 -1.02
N TRP A 115 -10.03 10.76 -0.48
CA TRP A 115 -10.87 9.99 0.43
C TRP A 115 -11.11 10.67 1.78
N GLU A 116 -10.25 11.62 2.20
CA GLU A 116 -10.51 12.44 3.39
C GLU A 116 -11.80 13.27 3.24
N ASN A 117 -12.18 13.61 2.01
CA ASN A 117 -13.37 14.40 1.68
C ASN A 117 -14.56 13.54 1.20
N LEU A 118 -14.58 12.24 1.51
CA LEU A 118 -15.70 11.38 1.12
C LEU A 118 -17.05 11.84 1.68
N GLU A 119 -17.08 12.33 2.93
CA GLU A 119 -18.31 12.86 3.54
C GLU A 119 -18.87 14.05 2.75
N TYR A 120 -18.01 14.95 2.29
CA TYR A 120 -18.41 16.07 1.42
C TYR A 120 -19.09 15.57 0.15
N ALA A 121 -18.51 14.56 -0.51
CA ALA A 121 -19.08 14.01 -1.73
C ALA A 121 -20.45 13.37 -1.50
N VAL A 122 -20.63 12.65 -0.39
CA VAL A 122 -21.93 12.06 -0.02
C VAL A 122 -22.98 13.14 0.27
N ARG A 123 -22.59 14.24 0.93
CA ARG A 123 -23.52 15.32 1.30
C ARG A 123 -23.95 16.18 0.11
N THR A 124 -23.04 16.40 -0.83
CA THR A 124 -23.23 17.39 -1.91
C THR A 124 -23.51 16.76 -3.27
N GLY A 125 -23.10 15.50 -3.48
CA GLY A 125 -23.08 14.86 -4.79
C GLY A 125 -21.89 15.27 -5.67
N ASN A 126 -21.01 16.17 -5.19
CA ASN A 126 -19.85 16.64 -5.95
C ASN A 126 -18.62 15.72 -5.73
N PRO A 127 -17.65 15.68 -6.68
CA PRO A 127 -16.45 14.88 -6.50
C PRO A 127 -15.58 15.32 -5.32
N ALA A 128 -15.18 14.39 -4.46
CA ALA A 128 -14.27 14.67 -3.33
C ALA A 128 -12.87 15.12 -3.78
N PHE A 129 -12.45 14.69 -4.97
CA PHE A 129 -11.17 15.09 -5.56
C PHE A 129 -11.12 16.60 -5.80
N ASP A 130 -12.19 17.15 -6.38
CA ASP A 130 -12.33 18.57 -6.69
C ASP A 130 -12.27 19.42 -5.42
N GLU A 131 -12.92 18.98 -4.34
CA GLU A 131 -12.82 19.63 -3.02
C GLU A 131 -11.39 19.59 -2.45
N THR A 132 -10.69 18.47 -2.63
CA THR A 132 -9.33 18.26 -2.09
C THR A 132 -8.28 19.10 -2.80
N TYR A 133 -8.41 19.28 -4.11
CA TYR A 133 -7.40 19.91 -4.97
C TYR A 133 -7.85 21.23 -5.59
N GLY A 134 -9.10 21.64 -5.38
CA GLY A 134 -9.70 22.85 -5.94
C GLY A 134 -9.89 22.80 -7.46
N MET A 135 -9.78 21.63 -8.09
CA MET A 135 -9.95 21.45 -9.54
C MET A 135 -10.29 20.01 -9.91
N PRO A 136 -10.91 19.78 -11.09
CA PRO A 136 -11.20 18.44 -11.59
C PRO A 136 -9.96 17.54 -11.73
N ALA A 137 -10.15 16.23 -11.58
CA ALA A 137 -9.05 15.25 -11.63
C ALA A 137 -8.20 15.32 -12.91
N PHE A 138 -8.82 15.47 -14.09
CA PHE A 138 -8.07 15.56 -15.35
C PHE A 138 -7.26 16.86 -15.46
N ASP A 139 -7.78 17.97 -14.94
CA ASP A 139 -7.05 19.24 -14.88
C ASP A 139 -5.86 19.17 -13.91
N TYR A 140 -6.02 18.42 -12.81
CA TYR A 140 -4.93 18.07 -11.91
C TYR A 140 -3.90 17.21 -12.64
N LEU A 141 -4.27 16.09 -13.26
CA LEU A 141 -3.33 15.22 -13.96
C LEU A 141 -2.56 15.96 -15.07
N ALA A 142 -3.21 16.86 -15.82
CA ALA A 142 -2.56 17.71 -16.81
C ALA A 142 -1.45 18.61 -16.22
N LYS A 143 -1.55 18.98 -14.94
CA LYS A 143 -0.55 19.77 -14.20
C LYS A 143 0.46 18.90 -13.43
N HIS A 144 0.21 17.59 -13.32
CA HIS A 144 1.02 16.63 -12.58
C HIS A 144 1.47 15.48 -13.49
N PRO A 145 2.43 15.70 -14.42
CA PRO A 145 2.78 14.73 -15.46
C PRO A 145 3.24 13.37 -14.94
N GLU A 146 3.91 13.33 -13.79
CA GLU A 146 4.32 12.06 -13.17
C GLU A 146 3.13 11.25 -12.66
N GLU A 147 2.06 11.89 -12.19
CA GLU A 147 0.82 11.20 -11.82
C GLU A 147 -0.02 10.81 -13.04
N ALA A 148 -0.02 11.65 -14.09
CA ALA A 148 -0.65 11.33 -15.37
C ALA A 148 -0.06 10.06 -16.01
N LYS A 149 1.27 9.91 -15.99
CA LYS A 149 1.94 8.69 -16.45
C LYS A 149 1.47 7.43 -15.71
N LEU A 150 1.18 7.53 -14.41
CA LEU A 150 0.68 6.40 -13.64
C LEU A 150 -0.77 6.05 -13.98
N PHE A 151 -1.56 7.03 -14.43
CA PHE A 151 -2.95 6.86 -14.86
C PHE A 151 -3.05 6.24 -16.27
N ASP A 152 -2.15 6.62 -17.18
CA ASP A 152 -2.17 6.18 -18.58
C ASP A 152 -1.54 4.79 -18.82
N ALA A 153 -0.87 4.22 -17.82
CA ALA A 153 -0.10 2.98 -17.91
C ALA A 153 -0.90 1.72 -17.59
#